data_AF-A0A419FBB6-F1
#
_entry.id   AF-A0A419FBB6-F1
#
_cell.length_a   1.000
_cell.length_b   1.000
_cell.length_c   1.000
_cell.angle_alpha   90.00
_cell.angle_beta   90.00
_cell.angle_gamma   90.00
#
_symmetry.space_group_name_H-M   'P 1'
#
loop_
_entity.id
_entity.type
_entity.pdbx_description
1 polymer ?
#
loop_
_entity_poly.entity_id
_entity_poly.type
_entity_poly.pdbx_seq_one_letter_code
_entity_poly.pdbx_strand_id
1 'polypeptide(L)' 'MMKRILLLILLVSFMALPAMAQYSVGDTVANFTLPDGNNQPVSLYDYPNRIMFLVFWSTG' A
#
# COMPACT_ATOMS: atom_id res chain seq x y z
N MET A 1 -27.87 -19.86 20.73
CA MET A 1 -27.36 -18.49 20.98
C MET A 1 -25.88 -18.35 20.63
N MET A 2 -24.99 -19.22 21.14
CA MET A 2 -23.53 -19.16 20.90
C MET A 2 -23.08 -19.26 19.43
N LYS A 3 -23.74 -20.08 18.59
CA LYS A 3 -23.41 -20.20 17.14
C LYS A 3 -23.58 -18.89 16.36
N ARG A 4 -24.57 -18.06 16.73
CA ARG A 4 -24.82 -16.76 16.09
C ARG A 4 -23.75 -15.73 16.47
N ILE A 5 -23.30 -15.78 17.72
CA ILE A 5 -22.19 -14.93 18.20
C ILE A 5 -20.89 -15.30 17.49
N LEU A 6 -20.62 -16.61 17.33
CA LEU A 6 -19.43 -17.08 16.62
C LEU A 6 -19.41 -16.61 15.15
N LEU A 7 -20.57 -16.65 14.47
CA LEU A 7 -20.72 -16.16 13.09
C LEU A 7 -20.49 -14.65 12.97
N LEU A 8 -20.93 -13.87 13.95
CA LEU A 8 -20.69 -12.43 13.97
C LEU A 8 -19.21 -12.09 14.20
N ILE A 9 -18.53 -12.81 15.08
CA ILE A 9 -17.08 -12.64 15.31
C ILE A 9 -16.29 -12.99 14.04
N LEU A 10 -16.67 -14.05 13.33
CA LEU A 10 -16.05 -14.44 12.06
C LEU A 10 -16.27 -13.37 10.98
N LEU A 11 -17.48 -12.82 10.88
CA LEU A 11 -17.81 -11.79 9.89
C LEU A 11 -17.00 -10.49 10.10
N VAL A 12 -16.81 -10.09 11.36
CA VAL A 12 -16.02 -8.89 11.72
C VAL A 12 -14.53 -9.09 11.44
N SER A 13 -14.01 -10.32 11.61
CA SER A 13 -12.60 -10.60 11.34
C SER A 13 -12.24 -10.60 9.85
N PHE A 14 -13.19 -10.90 8.95
CA PHE A 14 -12.98 -10.74 7.51
C PHE A 14 -12.99 -9.28 7.03
N MET A 15 -13.67 -8.37 7.73
CA MET A 15 -13.70 -6.94 7.39
C MET A 15 -12.42 -6.19 7.81
N ALA A 16 -11.60 -6.77 8.68
CA ALA A 16 -10.39 -6.15 9.20
C ALA A 16 -9.13 -6.44 8.37
N LEU A 17 -9.25 -7.15 7.24
CA LEU A 17 -8.11 -7.35 6.36
C LEU A 17 -7.82 -6.03 5.63
N PRO A 18 -6.59 -5.48 5.72
CA PRO A 18 -6.23 -4.33 4.91
C PRO A 18 -6.42 -4.72 3.45
N ALA A 19 -7.26 -3.97 2.74
CA ALA A 19 -7.37 -4.12 1.30
C ALA A 19 -5.97 -3.86 0.72
N MET A 20 -5.38 -4.89 0.12
CA MET A 20 -4.15 -4.70 -0.65
C MET A 20 -4.48 -3.71 -1.77
N ALA A 21 -3.70 -2.64 -1.89
CA ALA A 21 -3.86 -1.71 -2.99
C ALA A 21 -3.64 -2.47 -4.31
N GLN A 22 -4.72 -2.65 -5.08
CA GLN A 22 -4.66 -3.26 -6.39
C GLN A 22 -4.45 -2.13 -7.41
N TYR A 23 -3.34 -2.21 -8.15
CA TYR A 23 -3.04 -1.30 -9.24
C TYR A 23 -3.28 -1.99 -10.58
N SER A 24 -3.89 -1.26 -11.52
CA SER A 24 -4.08 -1.66 -12.91
C SER A 24 -3.18 -0.82 -13.82
N VAL A 25 -2.87 -1.36 -15.00
CA VAL A 25 -2.13 -0.59 -16.02
C VAL A 25 -2.95 0.63 -16.41
N GLY A 26 -2.33 1.82 -16.32
CA GLY A 26 -2.98 3.10 -16.61
C GLY A 26 -3.43 3.86 -15.36
N ASP A 27 -3.42 3.23 -14.19
CA ASP A 27 -3.71 3.92 -12.92
C ASP A 27 -2.65 4.99 -12.64
N THR A 28 -3.11 6.11 -12.07
CA THR A 28 -2.20 7.12 -11.56
C THR A 28 -1.54 6.62 -10.28
N VAL A 29 -0.24 6.89 -10.17
CA VAL A 29 0.51 6.58 -8.95
C VAL A 29 0.26 7.69 -7.94
N ALA A 30 -0.05 7.30 -6.70
CA ALA A 30 -0.16 8.25 -5.60
C ALA A 30 1.19 8.94 -5.36
N ASN A 31 1.17 10.26 -5.13
CA ASN A 31 2.38 10.96 -4.74
C ASN A 31 2.90 10.40 -3.41
N PHE A 32 4.21 10.41 -3.24
CA PHE A 32 4.89 10.03 -2.01
C PHE A 32 5.98 11.05 -1.71
N THR A 33 6.41 11.10 -0.45
CA THR A 33 7.65 11.74 -0.03
C THR A 33 8.30 10.80 0.98
N LEU A 34 9.48 10.28 0.65
CA LEU A 34 10.22 9.30 1.44
C LEU A 34 11.69 9.72 1.57
N PRO A 35 12.37 9.39 2.67
CA PRO A 35 13.81 9.61 2.79
C PRO A 35 14.59 8.68 1.85
N ASP A 36 15.61 9.21 1.17
CA ASP A 36 16.57 8.42 0.42
C ASP A 36 17.65 7.79 1.34
N GLY A 37 18.65 7.14 0.73
CA GLY A 37 19.77 6.54 1.47
C GLY A 37 20.66 7.54 2.25
N ASN A 38 20.52 8.84 1.97
CA ASN A 38 21.20 9.94 2.66
C ASN A 38 20.24 10.73 3.56
N ASN A 39 19.04 10.22 3.81
CA ASN A 39 17.98 10.84 4.59
C ASN A 39 17.46 12.18 4.01
N GLN A 40 17.65 12.41 2.71
CA GLN A 40 17.05 13.54 2.00
C GLN A 40 15.64 13.16 1.54
N PRO A 41 14.66 14.08 1.64
CA PRO A 41 13.32 13.82 1.16
C PRO A 41 13.30 13.74 -0.37
N VAL A 42 12.71 12.68 -0.91
CA VAL A 42 12.49 12.48 -2.34
C VAL A 42 11.02 12.16 -2.60
N SER A 43 10.45 12.78 -3.63
CA SER A 43 9.06 12.62 -4.05
C SER A 43 8.92 12.16 -5.49
N LEU A 44 7.74 11.65 -5.85
CA LEU A 44 7.44 11.25 -7.24
C LEU A 44 7.70 12.39 -8.23
N TYR A 45 7.33 13.61 -7.85
CA TYR A 45 7.44 14.80 -8.70
C TYR A 45 8.85 15.36 -8.87
N ASP A 46 9.86 14.81 -8.17
CA ASP A 46 11.26 15.19 -8.37
C ASP A 46 11.83 14.62 -9.69
N TYR A 47 11.09 13.73 -10.35
CA TYR A 47 11.48 13.07 -11.60
C TYR A 47 10.53 13.38 -12.77
N PRO A 48 10.33 14.66 -13.13
CA PRO A 48 9.46 15.01 -14.24
C PRO A 48 9.98 14.47 -15.56
N ASN A 49 9.07 14.04 -16.44
CA ASN A 49 9.37 13.55 -17.79
C ASN A 49 10.31 12.33 -17.84
N ARG A 50 10.29 11.50 -16.80
CA ARG A 50 11.07 10.25 -16.73
C ARG A 50 10.14 9.05 -16.55
N ILE A 51 10.53 7.92 -17.14
CA ILE A 51 9.95 6.62 -16.82
C ILE A 51 10.56 6.16 -15.49
N MET A 52 9.72 5.79 -14.54
CA MET A 52 10.14 5.35 -13.21
C MET A 52 9.68 3.93 -12.91
N PHE A 53 10.54 3.18 -12.22
CA PHE A 53 10.21 1.91 -11.62
C PHE A 53 10.17 2.07 -10.10
N LEU A 54 9.05 1.75 -9.47
CA LEU A 54 8.93 1.68 -8.01
C LEU A 54 9.18 0.25 -7.57
N VAL A 55 10.29 0.04 -6.86
CA VAL A 55 10.73 -1.27 -6.41
C VAL A 55 10.59 -1.34 -4.89
N PHE A 56 9.69 -2.18 -4.40
CA PHE A 56 9.51 -2.47 -2.98
C PHE A 56 10.34 -3.71 -2.61
N TRP A 57 11.26 -3.58 -1.66
CA TRP A 57 12.17 -4.65 -1.26
C TRP A 57 12.51 -4.55 0.24
N SER A 58 13.07 -5.62 0.80
CA SER A 58 13.53 -5.72 2.19
C SER A 58 14.76 -6.63 2.26
N THR A 59 15.67 -6.42 3.21
CA THR A 59 16.83 -7.29 3.44
C THR A 59 16.52 -8.56 4.24
N GLY A 60 15.33 -8.64 4.87
CA GLY A 60 15.04 -9.66 5.88
C GLY A 60 15.70 -9.37 7.22
#